data_AF-A0A392P2Z8-F1
#
_entry.id   AF-A0A392P2Z8-F1
#
_cell.length_a   1.000
_cell.length_b   1.000
_cell.length_c   1.000
_cell.angle_alpha   90.00
_cell.angle_beta   90.00
_cell.angle_gamma   90.00
#
_symmetry.space_group_name_H-M   'P 1'
#
loop_
_entity.id
_entity.type
_entity.pdbx_description
1 polymer ?
#
loop_
_entity_poly.entity_id
_entity_poly.type
_entity_poly.pdbx_seq_one_letter_code
_entity_poly.pdbx_strand_id
1 'polypeptide(L)'
;MLTESTLFALVRNCPSLREIKMLGTSIGKNIVKNYGSLMDFGVYPQLKSLDLAFNSCLRDENINTFAFIFPNLELLDLSFCNGISEEGIGQVLRRCCKIRHLNLSGLKSLRMNFKVPTLEVLNLSRSGIDDISLNSISKSCSGLLQLDLGHCFDVSEIGAVIENGNRTLCSPMLCSLL
;
A
#
# COMPACT_ATOMS: atom_id res chain seq x y z
N MET A 1 -17.53 -15.78 -7.13
CA MET A 1 -16.88 -14.52 -6.66
C MET A 1 -15.44 -14.84 -6.31
N LEU A 2 -14.48 -13.97 -6.65
CA LEU A 2 -13.07 -14.20 -6.32
C LEU A 2 -12.82 -13.96 -4.81
N THR A 3 -12.09 -14.86 -4.14
CA THR A 3 -11.83 -14.85 -2.68
C THR A 3 -10.36 -15.17 -2.37
N GLU A 4 -9.96 -15.16 -1.09
CA GLU A 4 -8.63 -15.59 -0.64
C GLU A 4 -8.28 -17.00 -1.14
N SER A 5 -9.24 -17.92 -1.16
CA SER A 5 -9.03 -19.27 -1.68
C SER A 5 -8.62 -19.25 -3.16
N THR A 6 -9.19 -18.33 -3.95
CA THR A 6 -8.79 -18.14 -5.35
C THR A 6 -7.38 -17.58 -5.45
N LEU A 7 -7.04 -16.56 -4.63
CA LEU A 7 -5.69 -16.00 -4.55
C LEU A 7 -4.66 -17.10 -4.27
N PHE A 8 -4.90 -17.91 -3.24
CA PHE A 8 -4.02 -19.00 -2.84
C PHE A 8 -3.92 -20.11 -3.88
N ALA A 9 -5.04 -20.47 -4.53
CA ALA A 9 -5.03 -21.45 -5.62
C ALA A 9 -4.18 -20.97 -6.80
N LEU A 10 -4.26 -19.68 -7.17
CA LEU A 10 -3.48 -19.11 -8.26
C LEU A 10 -1.97 -19.17 -7.96
N VAL A 11 -1.54 -18.66 -6.81
CA VAL A 11 -0.11 -18.62 -6.47
C VAL A 11 0.49 -20.01 -6.23
N ARG A 12 -0.33 -20.97 -5.78
CA ARG A 12 0.07 -22.37 -5.60
C ARG A 12 0.24 -23.11 -6.92
N ASN A 13 -0.68 -22.92 -7.88
CA ASN A 13 -0.69 -23.69 -9.12
C ASN A 13 0.02 -22.98 -10.28
N CYS A 14 0.32 -21.69 -10.16
CA CYS A 14 0.94 -20.89 -11.20
C CYS A 14 2.26 -20.28 -10.70
N PRO A 15 3.36 -21.06 -10.64
CA PRO A 15 4.64 -20.59 -10.08
C PRO A 15 5.34 -19.49 -10.90
N SER A 16 4.87 -19.22 -12.13
CA SER A 16 5.36 -18.11 -12.96
C SER A 16 4.54 -16.82 -12.81
N LEU A 17 3.43 -16.85 -12.06
CA LEU A 17 2.54 -15.71 -11.89
C LEU A 17 3.22 -14.64 -11.02
N ARG A 18 3.39 -13.44 -11.57
CA ARG A 18 4.04 -12.31 -10.89
C ARG A 18 3.08 -11.19 -10.51
N GLU A 19 1.90 -11.17 -11.11
CA GLU A 19 0.91 -10.12 -10.93
C GLU A 19 -0.47 -10.73 -10.73
N ILE A 20 -1.19 -10.22 -9.75
CA ILE A 20 -2.58 -10.60 -9.47
C ILE A 20 -3.39 -9.33 -9.23
N LYS A 21 -4.55 -9.25 -9.89
CA LYS A 21 -5.54 -8.20 -9.67
C LYS A 21 -6.85 -8.80 -9.19
N MET A 22 -7.33 -8.34 -8.05
CA MET A 22 -8.57 -8.79 -7.42
C MET A 22 -9.37 -7.58 -6.91
N LEU A 23 -9.50 -6.58 -7.78
CA LEU A 23 -10.25 -5.34 -7.58
C LEU A 23 -11.73 -5.60 -7.26
N GLY A 24 -12.26 -5.03 -6.18
CA GLY A 24 -13.69 -5.07 -5.85
C GLY A 24 -14.26 -6.48 -5.74
N THR A 25 -13.48 -7.42 -5.22
CA THR A 25 -13.84 -8.83 -5.06
C THR A 25 -14.42 -9.11 -3.66
N SER A 26 -14.47 -10.38 -3.25
CA SER A 26 -14.96 -10.81 -1.94
C SER A 26 -13.83 -11.12 -0.96
N ILE A 27 -12.61 -10.68 -1.24
CA ILE A 27 -11.49 -10.82 -0.31
C ILE A 27 -11.76 -10.01 0.98
N GLY A 28 -11.35 -10.54 2.12
CA GLY A 28 -11.65 -10.03 3.46
C GLY A 28 -13.04 -10.40 3.99
N LYS A 29 -13.96 -10.98 3.17
CA LYS A 29 -15.31 -11.35 3.63
C LYS A 29 -15.36 -12.63 4.46
N ASN A 30 -14.34 -13.48 4.35
CA ASN A 30 -14.33 -14.74 5.07
C ASN A 30 -13.94 -14.48 6.54
N ILE A 31 -14.95 -14.31 7.40
CA ILE A 31 -14.84 -14.13 8.85
C ILE A 31 -14.37 -15.43 9.56
N VAL A 32 -13.99 -16.48 8.83
CA VAL A 32 -13.61 -17.75 9.46
C VAL A 32 -12.29 -17.57 10.19
N LYS A 33 -12.44 -17.28 11.48
CA LYS A 33 -11.46 -17.24 12.56
C LYS A 33 -10.63 -18.52 12.54
N ASN A 34 -9.51 -18.48 11.84
CA ASN A 34 -8.26 -19.17 12.16
C ASN A 34 -7.38 -19.04 10.92
N TYR A 35 -6.64 -17.94 10.83
CA TYR A 35 -5.25 -18.08 10.36
C TYR A 35 -4.54 -18.92 11.43
N GLY A 36 -4.89 -20.20 11.54
CA GLY A 36 -4.09 -21.16 12.30
C GLY A 36 -2.67 -21.00 11.81
N SER A 37 -1.71 -21.03 12.74
CA SER A 37 -0.26 -20.99 12.53
C SER A 37 0.11 -20.56 11.10
N LEU A 38 0.51 -19.30 10.90
CA LEU A 38 0.99 -18.72 9.61
C LEU A 38 1.90 -19.68 8.80
N MET A 39 2.50 -20.67 9.45
CA MET A 39 3.24 -21.80 8.88
C MET A 39 2.46 -22.72 7.91
N ASP A 40 1.12 -22.72 7.88
CA ASP A 40 0.35 -23.61 6.98
C ASP A 40 0.18 -23.01 5.57
N PHE A 41 0.47 -21.72 5.42
CA PHE A 41 0.50 -21.05 4.13
C PHE A 41 1.90 -21.15 3.52
N GLY A 42 1.99 -21.66 2.28
CA GLY A 42 3.22 -21.59 1.51
C GLY A 42 3.67 -20.14 1.30
N VAL A 43 4.99 -19.92 1.16
CA VAL A 43 5.55 -18.61 0.80
C VAL A 43 5.77 -18.56 -0.70
N TYR A 44 5.30 -17.49 -1.33
CA TYR A 44 5.31 -17.30 -2.77
C TYR A 44 6.11 -16.03 -3.15
N PRO A 45 7.45 -16.09 -3.09
CA PRO A 45 8.32 -14.95 -3.32
C PRO A 45 8.38 -14.49 -4.79
N GLN A 46 7.72 -15.20 -5.71
CA GLN A 46 7.62 -14.83 -7.12
C GLN A 46 6.63 -13.71 -7.36
N LEU A 47 5.61 -13.54 -6.51
CA LEU A 47 4.59 -12.52 -6.70
C LEU A 47 5.18 -11.13 -6.43
N LYS A 48 5.02 -10.23 -7.41
CA LYS A 48 5.61 -8.89 -7.44
C LYS A 48 4.57 -7.78 -7.39
N SER A 49 3.39 -8.01 -7.96
CA SER A 49 2.32 -7.02 -8.04
C SER A 49 1.03 -7.62 -7.50
N LEU A 50 0.40 -6.90 -6.58
CA LEU A 50 -0.87 -7.30 -5.99
C LEU A 50 -1.81 -6.08 -5.93
N ASP A 51 -2.88 -6.15 -6.69
CA ASP A 51 -3.93 -5.13 -6.71
C ASP A 51 -5.18 -5.65 -6.00
N LEU A 52 -5.52 -5.02 -4.88
CA LEU A 52 -6.66 -5.35 -4.03
C LEU A 52 -7.58 -4.14 -3.83
N ALA A 53 -7.57 -3.16 -4.72
CA ALA A 53 -8.37 -1.96 -4.52
C ALA A 53 -9.89 -2.23 -4.48
N PHE A 54 -10.64 -1.34 -3.84
CA PHE A 54 -12.09 -1.40 -3.63
C PHE A 54 -12.61 -2.62 -2.84
N ASN A 55 -11.75 -3.32 -2.11
CA ASN A 55 -12.17 -4.41 -1.23
C ASN A 55 -12.49 -3.90 0.19
N SER A 56 -13.72 -3.44 0.40
CA SER A 56 -14.19 -2.82 1.66
C SER A 56 -14.16 -3.75 2.88
N CYS A 57 -14.07 -5.07 2.66
CA CYS A 57 -13.98 -6.07 3.72
C CYS A 57 -12.55 -6.38 4.17
N LEU A 58 -11.51 -5.84 3.50
CA LEU A 58 -10.14 -6.02 3.94
C LEU A 58 -9.87 -5.34 5.29
N ARG A 59 -9.06 -6.02 6.11
CA ARG A 59 -8.56 -5.59 7.41
C ARG A 59 -7.05 -5.85 7.49
N ASP A 60 -6.42 -5.30 8.52
CA ASP A 60 -4.97 -5.45 8.76
C ASP A 60 -4.51 -6.90 8.80
N GLU A 61 -5.30 -7.78 9.42
CA GLU A 61 -5.02 -9.22 9.51
C GLU A 61 -4.87 -9.88 8.13
N ASN A 62 -5.71 -9.49 7.16
CA ASN A 62 -5.66 -10.01 5.80
C ASN A 62 -4.35 -9.57 5.12
N ILE A 63 -4.06 -8.26 5.10
CA ILE A 63 -2.88 -7.73 4.41
C ILE A 63 -1.57 -8.14 5.07
N ASN A 64 -1.55 -8.33 6.39
CA ASN A 64 -0.40 -8.85 7.12
C ASN A 64 -0.12 -10.30 6.75
N THR A 65 -1.19 -11.11 6.59
CA THR A 65 -1.08 -12.48 6.06
C THR A 65 -0.54 -12.47 4.63
N PHE A 66 -1.04 -11.58 3.76
CA PHE A 66 -0.54 -11.47 2.39
C PHE A 66 0.92 -11.01 2.34
N ALA A 67 1.35 -10.09 3.20
CA ALA A 67 2.75 -9.67 3.30
C ALA A 67 3.68 -10.81 3.78
N PHE A 68 3.17 -11.72 4.62
CA PHE A 68 3.89 -12.94 5.00
C PHE A 68 4.09 -13.88 3.81
N ILE A 69 3.03 -14.07 3.03
CA ILE A 69 3.00 -15.00 1.91
C ILE A 69 3.77 -14.45 0.70
N PHE A 70 3.74 -13.13 0.49
CA PHE A 70 4.35 -12.44 -0.65
C PHE A 70 5.45 -11.45 -0.22
N PRO A 71 6.57 -11.93 0.36
CA PRO A 71 7.59 -11.05 0.96
C PRO A 71 8.33 -10.17 -0.06
N ASN A 72 8.21 -10.49 -1.36
CA ASN A 72 8.95 -9.86 -2.45
C ASN A 72 8.09 -8.90 -3.30
N LEU A 73 6.93 -8.47 -2.78
CA LEU A 73 6.08 -7.49 -3.45
C LEU A 73 6.87 -6.21 -3.76
N GLU A 74 6.64 -5.70 -4.96
CA GLU A 74 7.20 -4.47 -5.52
C GLU A 74 6.10 -3.44 -5.77
N LEU A 75 4.87 -3.89 -6.07
CA LEU A 75 3.68 -3.06 -6.24
C LEU A 75 2.54 -3.59 -5.37
N LEU A 76 1.91 -2.68 -4.62
CA LEU A 76 0.70 -2.98 -3.85
C LEU A 76 -0.33 -1.86 -4.02
N ASP A 77 -1.54 -2.23 -4.43
CA ASP A 77 -2.69 -1.32 -4.48
C ASP A 77 -3.74 -1.72 -3.43
N LEU A 78 -4.00 -0.81 -2.49
CA LEU A 78 -5.00 -0.93 -1.43
C LEU A 78 -5.99 0.24 -1.48
N SER A 79 -6.11 0.93 -2.61
CA SER A 79 -6.97 2.10 -2.71
C SER A 79 -8.43 1.77 -2.38
N PHE A 80 -9.07 2.66 -1.61
CA PHE A 80 -10.44 2.54 -1.13
C PHE A 80 -10.73 1.28 -0.28
N CYS A 81 -9.71 0.67 0.33
CA CYS A 81 -9.86 -0.41 1.31
C CYS A 81 -9.99 0.14 2.74
N ASN A 82 -11.13 0.76 3.03
CA ASN A 82 -11.37 1.60 4.23
C ASN A 82 -11.21 0.91 5.60
N GLY A 83 -11.08 -0.42 5.64
CA GLY A 83 -10.89 -1.20 6.86
C GLY A 83 -9.43 -1.42 7.26
N ILE A 84 -8.49 -0.85 6.51
CA ILE A 84 -7.05 -0.94 6.74
C ILE A 84 -6.57 0.27 7.55
N SER A 85 -5.74 0.02 8.55
CA SER A 85 -5.16 1.05 9.42
C SER A 85 -3.71 1.39 9.05
N GLU A 86 -3.21 2.51 9.59
CA GLU A 86 -1.80 2.89 9.51
C GLU A 86 -0.87 1.79 10.01
N GLU A 87 -1.20 1.13 11.13
CA GLU A 87 -0.38 0.05 11.69
C GLU A 87 -0.32 -1.15 10.75
N GLY A 88 -1.45 -1.52 10.11
CA GLY A 88 -1.50 -2.55 9.09
C GLY A 88 -0.57 -2.26 7.90
N ILE A 89 -0.63 -1.04 7.37
CA ILE A 89 0.29 -0.58 6.31
C ILE A 89 1.76 -0.63 6.78
N GLY A 90 2.02 -0.19 8.01
CA GLY A 90 3.35 -0.21 8.61
C GLY A 90 3.94 -1.62 8.67
N GLN A 91 3.15 -2.61 9.08
CA GLN A 91 3.56 -4.01 9.13
C GLN A 91 3.83 -4.60 7.74
N VAL A 92 3.00 -4.28 6.75
CA VAL A 92 3.22 -4.68 5.35
C VAL A 92 4.57 -4.15 4.86
N LEU A 93 4.84 -2.86 5.04
CA LEU A 93 6.07 -2.21 4.57
C LEU A 93 7.34 -2.69 5.28
N ARG A 94 7.26 -3.04 6.56
CA ARG A 94 8.38 -3.65 7.31
C ARG A 94 8.75 -5.03 6.77
N ARG A 95 7.76 -5.76 6.26
CA ARG A 95 7.93 -7.15 5.78
C ARG A 95 8.26 -7.22 4.29
N CYS A 96 7.54 -6.48 3.48
CA CYS A 96 7.71 -6.37 2.03
C CYS A 96 8.70 -5.25 1.69
N CYS A 97 9.97 -5.43 2.05
CA CYS A 97 11.01 -4.41 1.91
C CYS A 97 11.35 -4.01 0.46
N LYS A 98 10.82 -4.72 -0.53
CA LYS A 98 11.01 -4.47 -1.97
C LYS A 98 9.92 -3.59 -2.60
N ILE A 99 8.93 -3.13 -1.83
CA ILE A 99 7.87 -2.27 -2.36
C ILE A 99 8.49 -0.98 -2.91
N ARG A 100 8.18 -0.70 -4.18
CA ARG A 100 8.56 0.52 -4.92
C ARG A 100 7.33 1.35 -5.28
N HIS A 101 6.18 0.72 -5.48
CA HIS A 101 4.91 1.38 -5.81
C HIS A 101 3.85 1.02 -4.78
N LEU A 102 3.27 2.04 -4.15
CA LEU A 102 2.21 1.87 -3.17
C LEU A 102 1.06 2.83 -3.45
N ASN A 103 -0.14 2.28 -3.62
CA ASN A 103 -1.36 3.08 -3.77
C ASN A 103 -2.27 2.90 -2.55
N LEU A 104 -2.47 4.01 -1.83
CA LEU A 104 -3.28 4.12 -0.62
C LEU A 104 -4.40 5.17 -0.80
N SER A 105 -4.74 5.51 -2.05
CA SER A 105 -5.79 6.49 -2.34
C SER A 105 -7.08 6.17 -1.59
N GLY A 106 -7.71 7.19 -1.01
CA GLY A 106 -8.97 7.04 -0.29
C GLY A 106 -8.88 6.30 1.06
N LEU A 107 -7.68 5.90 1.50
CA LEU A 107 -7.48 5.43 2.88
C LEU A 107 -7.47 6.60 3.87
N LYS A 108 -7.62 6.25 5.16
CA LYS A 108 -7.47 7.22 6.25
C LYS A 108 -5.99 7.63 6.40
N SER A 109 -5.76 8.74 7.09
CA SER A 109 -4.44 9.34 7.37
C SER A 109 -3.33 8.31 7.61
N LEU A 110 -2.13 8.61 7.13
CA LEU A 110 -0.95 7.74 7.21
C LEU A 110 0.22 8.49 7.85
N ARG A 111 0.73 8.02 8.99
CA ARG A 111 2.01 8.50 9.54
C ARG A 111 3.09 7.42 9.42
N MET A 112 4.14 7.75 8.69
CA MET A 112 5.29 6.85 8.47
C MET A 112 6.36 7.16 9.51
N ASN A 113 6.50 6.30 10.53
CA ASN A 113 7.48 6.45 11.61
C ASN A 113 8.73 5.53 11.46
N PHE A 114 8.91 4.89 10.31
CA PHE A 114 10.07 4.05 10.00
C PHE A 114 10.55 4.31 8.57
N LYS A 115 11.81 3.98 8.29
CA LYS A 115 12.43 4.21 6.97
C LYS A 115 11.91 3.22 5.94
N VAL A 116 11.53 3.74 4.77
CA VAL A 116 11.10 3.00 3.58
C VAL A 116 11.87 3.55 2.36
N PRO A 117 13.20 3.35 2.30
CA PRO A 117 14.04 3.99 1.29
C PRO A 117 13.82 3.45 -0.13
N THR A 118 13.13 2.31 -0.27
CA THR A 118 12.84 1.65 -1.55
C THR A 118 11.60 2.18 -2.25
N LEU A 119 10.74 2.93 -1.56
CA LEU A 119 9.50 3.45 -2.11
C LEU A 119 9.79 4.59 -3.10
N GLU A 120 9.35 4.43 -4.34
CA GLU A 120 9.56 5.36 -5.45
C GLU A 120 8.27 6.08 -5.85
N VAL A 121 7.13 5.42 -5.79
CA VAL A 121 5.82 5.97 -6.14
C VAL A 121 4.83 5.75 -5.02
N LEU A 122 4.25 6.83 -4.51
CA LEU A 122 3.24 6.83 -3.46
C LEU A 122 2.01 7.61 -3.92
N ASN A 123 0.85 6.95 -3.94
CA ASN A 123 -0.43 7.62 -4.15
C ASN A 123 -1.19 7.72 -2.83
N LEU A 124 -1.45 8.95 -2.40
CA LEU A 124 -2.24 9.31 -1.22
C LEU A 124 -3.42 10.21 -1.58
N SER A 125 -3.81 10.27 -2.86
CA SER A 125 -4.96 11.07 -3.29
C SER A 125 -6.22 10.71 -2.51
N ARG A 126 -7.07 11.70 -2.23
CA ARG A 126 -8.32 11.55 -1.47
C ARG A 126 -8.14 10.95 -0.06
N SER A 127 -6.93 10.99 0.51
CA SER A 127 -6.68 10.54 1.88
C SER A 127 -6.74 11.71 2.86
N GLY A 128 -6.89 11.41 4.16
CA GLY A 128 -6.84 12.39 5.25
C GLY A 128 -5.41 12.75 5.66
N ILE A 129 -4.51 12.94 4.69
CA ILE A 129 -3.10 13.31 4.94
C ILE A 129 -3.00 14.80 5.26
N ASP A 130 -2.23 15.14 6.30
CA ASP A 130 -1.95 16.51 6.73
C ASP A 130 -0.46 16.87 6.54
N ASP A 131 -0.11 18.15 6.69
CA ASP A 131 1.27 18.64 6.55
C ASP A 131 2.28 17.93 7.49
N ILE A 132 1.82 17.52 8.68
CA ILE A 132 2.65 16.79 9.66
C ILE A 132 3.02 15.40 9.12
N SER A 133 2.04 14.71 8.56
CA SER A 133 2.20 13.38 7.99
C SER A 133 3.03 13.43 6.70
N LEU A 134 2.86 14.47 5.88
CA LEU A 134 3.72 14.75 4.72
C LEU A 134 5.19 14.96 5.10
N ASN A 135 5.47 15.72 6.16
CA ASN A 135 6.82 15.86 6.70
C ASN A 135 7.39 14.53 7.25
N SER A 136 6.52 13.63 7.72
CA SER A 136 6.95 12.28 8.14
C SER A 136 7.31 11.43 6.92
N ILE A 137 6.53 11.51 5.84
CA ILE A 137 6.80 10.83 4.56
C ILE A 137 8.12 11.28 3.96
N SER A 138 8.42 12.58 3.95
CA SER A 138 9.67 13.13 3.42
C SER A 138 10.91 12.55 4.11
N LYS A 139 10.82 12.37 5.43
CA LYS A 139 11.89 11.77 6.24
C LYS A 139 11.97 10.27 6.06
N SER A 140 10.84 9.61 5.89
CA SER A 140 10.76 8.14 5.87
C SER A 140 11.08 7.55 4.50
N CYS A 141 10.72 8.22 3.41
CA CYS A 141 10.76 7.69 2.04
C CYS A 141 11.82 8.38 1.19
N SER A 142 13.11 8.23 1.52
CA SER A 142 14.21 8.93 0.84
C SER A 142 14.39 8.60 -0.65
N GLY A 143 13.77 7.52 -1.14
CA GLY A 143 13.79 7.12 -2.54
C GLY A 143 12.60 7.64 -3.36
N LEU A 144 11.67 8.37 -2.75
CA LEU A 144 10.41 8.76 -3.38
C LEU A 144 10.65 9.69 -4.57
N LEU A 145 10.12 9.30 -5.73
CA LEU A 145 10.22 9.99 -7.02
C LEU A 145 8.91 10.64 -7.42
N GLN A 146 7.77 10.04 -7.02
CA GLN A 146 6.44 10.52 -7.35
C GLN A 146 5.52 10.43 -6.14
N LEU A 147 4.83 11.53 -5.85
CA LEU A 147 3.82 11.62 -4.80
C LEU A 147 2.54 12.23 -5.38
N ASP A 148 1.43 11.50 -5.28
CA ASP A 148 0.11 12.00 -5.66
C ASP A 148 -0.71 12.39 -4.42
N LEU A 149 -1.09 13.67 -4.34
CA LEU A 149 -1.90 14.27 -3.27
C LEU A 149 -3.23 14.82 -3.81
N GLY A 150 -3.68 14.37 -4.99
CA GLY A 150 -4.90 14.86 -5.61
C GLY A 150 -6.09 14.77 -4.66
N HIS A 151 -6.84 15.86 -4.50
CA HIS A 151 -8.01 15.93 -3.61
C HIS A 151 -7.71 15.63 -2.12
N CYS A 152 -6.50 15.96 -1.65
CA CYS A 152 -6.20 16.03 -0.21
C CYS A 152 -6.46 17.46 0.28
N PHE A 153 -7.52 17.65 1.07
CA PHE A 153 -7.97 18.99 1.48
C PHE A 153 -7.27 19.54 2.72
N ASP A 154 -6.62 18.67 3.49
CA ASP A 154 -5.92 19.04 4.74
C ASP A 154 -4.41 19.34 4.51
N VAL A 155 -3.97 19.38 3.25
CA VAL A 155 -2.60 19.71 2.83
C VAL A 155 -2.56 21.17 2.40
N SER A 156 -1.69 21.96 3.03
CA SER A 156 -1.45 23.34 2.60
C SER A 156 -0.56 23.40 1.37
N GLU A 157 -0.55 24.55 0.67
CA GLU A 157 0.38 24.78 -0.45
C GLU A 157 1.85 24.65 -0.05
N ILE A 158 2.18 25.01 1.20
CA ILE A 158 3.52 24.86 1.77
C ILE A 158 3.81 23.38 2.05
N GLY A 159 2.85 22.66 2.62
CA GLY A 159 2.97 21.23 2.88
C GLY A 159 3.09 20.38 1.61
N ALA A 160 2.50 20.84 0.49
CA ALA A 160 2.61 20.19 -0.81
C ALA A 160 4.00 20.34 -1.46
N VAL A 161 4.84 21.28 -1.01
CA VAL A 161 6.25 21.40 -1.42
C VAL A 161 7.09 20.61 -0.43
N ILE A 162 7.42 19.37 -0.79
CA ILE A 162 8.21 18.49 0.07
C ILE A 162 9.62 18.34 -0.51
N GLU A 163 10.63 18.64 0.30
CA GLU A 163 12.02 18.34 0.00
C GLU A 163 12.37 16.91 0.41
N ASN A 164 12.71 16.08 -0.58
CA ASN A 164 13.17 14.72 -0.36
C ASN A 164 14.57 14.54 -0.96
N GLY A 165 15.61 14.78 -0.16
CA GLY A 165 17.01 14.63 -0.59
C GLY A 165 17.35 15.39 -1.88
N ASN A 166 17.54 16.72 -1.79
CA ASN A 166 17.82 17.63 -2.91
C ASN A 166 16.80 17.62 -4.06
N ARG A 167 15.63 16.99 -3.90
CA ARG A 167 14.56 16.94 -4.90
C ARG A 167 13.29 17.54 -4.31
N THR A 168 12.71 18.50 -5.02
CA THR A 168 11.37 18.99 -4.73
C THR A 168 10.36 18.05 -5.38
N LEU A 169 9.52 17.40 -4.59
CA LEU A 169 8.41 16.61 -5.10
C LEU A 169 7.20 17.55 -5.26
N CYS A 170 6.82 17.85 -6.50
CA CYS A 170 5.59 18.57 -6.77
C CYS A 170 4.43 17.58 -6.93
N SER A 171 3.39 17.73 -6.10
CA SER A 171 2.08 17.15 -6.41
C SER A 171 1.58 17.71 -7.76
N PRO A 172 0.80 16.94 -8.55
CA PRO A 172 0.12 17.47 -9.73
C PRO A 172 -0.71 18.75 -9.47
N MET A 173 -1.10 19.00 -8.21
CA MET A 173 -1.77 20.26 -7.80
C MET A 173 -0.90 21.51 -7.99
N LEU A 174 0.45 21.39 -7.98
CA LEU A 174 1.37 22.49 -8.25
C LEU A 174 1.62 22.73 -9.75
N CYS A 175 1.47 21.70 -10.60
CA CYS A 175 1.67 21.85 -12.05
C CYS A 175 0.55 22.64 -12.75
N SER A 176 -0.58 22.90 -12.09
CA SER A 176 -1.63 23.78 -12.60
C SER A 176 -1.45 25.26 -12.25
N LEU A 177 -0.37 25.62 -11.54
CA LEU A 177 -0.07 26.98 -11.05
C LEU A 177 1.28 27.53 -11.55
N LEU A 178 1.97 26.83 -12.45
CA LEU A 178 3.14 27.30 -13.21
C LEU A 178 2.80 27.32 -14.71
#